data_AF-A0A2D8SFK0-F1
#
_entry.id   AF-A0A2D8SFK0-F1
#
_cell.length_a   1.000
_cell.length_b   1.000
_cell.length_c   1.000
_cell.angle_alpha   90.00
_cell.angle_beta   90.00
_cell.angle_gamma   90.00
#
_symmetry.space_group_name_H-M   'P 1'
#
loop_
_entity.id
_entity.type
_entity.pdbx_description
1 polymer ?
#
loop_
_entity_poly.entity_id
_entity_poly.type
_entity_poly.pdbx_seq_one_letter_code
_entity_poly.pdbx_strand_id
1 'polypeptide(L)'
;MGKKLSVIRFKPKPEHYETFLNDVIENGKDRDPQYPHFCVRAGDEVIAVVIRDADNFEQSAQEGVVNWLDERRSMLQEYDPVNRHTIPLSGDLVE
;
A
#
# COMPACT_ATOMS: atom_id res chain seq x y z
N MET A 1 -4.65 5.52 -22.22
CA MET A 1 -4.01 4.74 -21.14
C MET A 1 -4.98 4.67 -19.99
N GLY A 2 -5.30 3.46 -19.53
CA GLY A 2 -6.12 3.27 -18.33
C GLY A 2 -5.28 3.51 -17.07
N LYS A 3 -5.92 3.98 -16.00
CA LYS A 3 -5.31 4.02 -14.67
C LYS A 3 -6.03 3.04 -13.77
N LYS A 4 -5.30 2.44 -12.84
CA LYS A 4 -5.88 1.68 -11.75
C LYS A 4 -5.63 2.38 -10.42
N LEU A 5 -6.62 2.34 -9.56
CA LEU A 5 -6.49 2.73 -8.16
C LEU A 5 -6.16 1.46 -7.35
N SER A 6 -5.16 1.54 -6.48
CA SER A 6 -4.92 0.57 -5.41
C SER A 6 -5.06 1.24 -4.06
N VAL A 7 -5.92 0.71 -3.20
CA VAL A 7 -6.01 1.07 -1.79
C VAL A 7 -5.56 -0.12 -0.97
N ILE A 8 -4.54 0.04 -0.14
CA ILE A 8 -3.96 -1.04 0.64
C ILE A 8 -4.00 -0.63 2.10
N ARG A 9 -4.71 -1.42 2.91
CA ARG A 9 -4.83 -1.18 4.35
C ARG A 9 -3.84 -2.05 5.10
N PHE A 10 -3.11 -1.42 6.02
CA PHE A 10 -2.14 -2.04 6.92
C PHE A 10 -2.56 -1.77 8.36
N LYS A 11 -2.33 -2.73 9.25
CA LYS A 11 -2.54 -2.56 10.69
C LYS A 11 -1.21 -2.75 11.42
N PRO A 12 -0.37 -1.71 11.54
CA PRO A 12 0.90 -1.84 12.26
C PRO A 12 0.67 -2.21 13.72
N LYS A 13 1.62 -2.94 14.31
CA LYS A 13 1.70 -3.10 15.76
C LYS A 13 1.93 -1.72 16.39
N PRO A 14 1.33 -1.41 17.56
CA PRO A 14 1.44 -0.07 18.16
C PRO A 14 2.89 0.41 18.33
N GLU A 15 3.80 -0.48 18.70
CA GLU A 15 5.23 -0.20 18.88
C GLU A 15 5.99 0.11 17.57
N HIS A 16 5.41 -0.22 16.42
CA HIS A 16 6.01 -0.01 15.09
C HIS A 16 5.23 0.99 14.23
N TYR A 17 4.15 1.59 14.74
CA TYR A 17 3.23 2.40 13.94
C TYR A 17 3.94 3.54 13.20
N GLU A 18 4.68 4.39 13.91
CA GLU A 18 5.37 5.53 13.28
C GLU A 18 6.49 5.08 12.34
N THR A 19 7.21 4.01 12.66
CA THR A 19 8.23 3.44 11.78
C THR A 19 7.61 2.95 10.48
N PHE A 20 6.56 2.14 10.56
CA PHE A 20 5.87 1.61 9.38
C PHE A 20 5.23 2.73 8.55
N LEU A 21 4.65 3.74 9.20
CA LEU A 21 4.10 4.90 8.51
C LEU A 21 5.18 5.64 7.70
N ASN A 22 6.33 5.92 8.31
CA ASN A 22 7.43 6.58 7.62
C ASN A 22 7.92 5.74 6.44
N ASP A 23 8.05 4.43 6.63
CA ASP A 23 8.40 3.50 5.55
C ASP A 23 7.43 3.60 4.36
N VAL A 24 6.11 3.65 4.60
CA VAL A 24 5.10 3.84 3.54
C VAL A 24 5.27 5.20 2.86
N ILE A 25 5.55 6.26 3.60
CA ILE A 25 5.76 7.60 3.05
C ILE A 25 7.01 7.61 2.16
N GLU A 26 8.15 7.10 2.64
CA GLU A 26 9.41 7.02 1.88
C GLU A 26 9.23 6.22 0.59
N ASN A 27 8.51 5.08 0.65
CA ASN A 27 8.22 4.25 -0.54
C ASN A 27 7.44 5.00 -1.64
N GLY A 28 6.74 6.08 -1.28
CA GLY A 28 5.98 6.89 -2.21
C GLY A 28 6.71 8.10 -2.80
N LYS A 29 7.87 8.51 -2.26
CA LYS A 29 8.47 9.83 -2.53
C LYS A 29 8.98 10.01 -3.96
N ASP A 30 9.60 8.99 -4.53
CA ASP A 30 10.26 9.07 -5.84
C ASP A 30 9.35 8.56 -6.97
N ARG A 31 8.05 8.43 -6.72
CA ARG A 31 7.09 7.97 -7.74
C ARG A 31 6.83 9.05 -8.78
N ASP A 32 6.55 8.59 -9.99
CA ASP A 32 6.09 9.43 -11.08
C ASP A 32 4.85 10.25 -10.65
N PRO A 33 4.86 11.59 -10.78
CA PRO A 33 3.72 12.44 -10.48
C PRO A 33 2.41 12.07 -11.22
N GLN A 34 2.49 11.37 -12.35
CA GLN A 34 1.33 10.85 -13.07
C GLN A 34 0.63 9.70 -12.33
N TYR A 35 1.38 9.01 -11.45
CA TYR A 35 0.98 7.83 -10.68
C TYR A 35 1.18 8.06 -9.17
N PRO A 36 0.47 9.06 -8.60
CA PRO A 36 0.74 9.53 -7.25
C PRO A 36 0.48 8.45 -6.20
N HIS A 37 1.19 8.60 -5.08
CA HIS A 37 1.05 7.80 -3.89
C HIS A 37 0.70 8.69 -2.70
N PHE A 38 -0.35 8.33 -1.98
CA PHE A 38 -0.77 8.98 -0.76
C PHE A 38 -0.70 7.99 0.39
N CYS A 39 -0.26 8.48 1.54
CA CYS A 39 -0.30 7.75 2.80
C CYS A 39 -1.33 8.42 3.71
N VAL A 40 -2.23 7.63 4.28
CA VAL A 40 -3.29 8.09 5.16
C VAL A 40 -3.13 7.45 6.54
N ARG A 41 -3.13 8.29 7.58
CA ARG A 41 -3.29 7.87 8.98
C ARG A 41 -4.78 7.66 9.25
N ALA A 42 -5.19 6.47 9.69
CA ALA A 42 -6.59 6.14 9.93
C ALA A 42 -6.74 5.32 11.22
N GLY A 43 -6.72 5.99 12.37
CA GLY A 43 -6.81 5.31 13.67
C GLY A 43 -5.56 4.46 13.94
N ASP A 44 -5.74 3.15 14.09
CA ASP A 44 -4.66 2.15 14.20
C ASP A 44 -4.21 1.59 12.84
N GLU A 45 -4.75 2.11 11.73
CA GLU A 45 -4.38 1.71 10.38
C GLU A 45 -3.52 2.76 9.66
N VAL A 46 -2.66 2.24 8.80
CA VAL A 46 -1.97 3.01 7.75
C VAL A 46 -2.54 2.56 6.42
N ILE A 47 -2.96 3.51 5.58
CA ILE A 47 -3.55 3.20 4.27
C ILE A 47 -2.68 3.82 3.17
N ALA A 48 -2.20 3.00 2.25
CA ALA A 48 -1.56 3.46 1.01
C ALA A 48 -2.60 3.56 -0.11
N VAL A 49 -2.67 4.71 -0.76
CA VAL A 49 -3.51 4.95 -1.94
C VAL A 49 -2.60 5.25 -3.11
N VAL A 50 -2.63 4.40 -4.13
CA VAL A 50 -1.67 4.41 -5.23
C VAL A 50 -2.41 4.41 -6.56
N ILE A 51 -2.13 5.40 -7.40
CA ILE A 51 -2.53 5.37 -8.80
C ILE A 51 -1.44 4.64 -9.58
N ARG A 52 -1.84 3.75 -10.48
CA ARG A 52 -0.94 2.92 -11.28
C ARG A 52 -1.35 2.93 -12.74
N ASP A 53 -0.37 2.72 -13.61
CA ASP A 53 -0.61 2.40 -15.01
C ASP A 53 -1.33 1.04 -15.11
N ALA A 54 -2.43 0.99 -15.86
CA ALA A 54 -3.19 -0.24 -16.03
C ALA A 54 -2.39 -1.29 -16.81
N ASP A 55 -1.57 -0.88 -17.77
CA ASP A 55 -0.83 -1.78 -18.65
C ASP A 55 0.34 -2.48 -17.90
N ASN A 56 0.85 -1.85 -16.84
CA ASN A 56 1.95 -2.34 -16.01
C ASN A 56 1.50 -2.72 -14.58
N PHE A 57 0.20 -2.93 -14.38
CA PHE A 57 -0.37 -3.08 -13.05
C PHE A 57 0.15 -4.29 -12.29
N GLU A 58 0.18 -5.47 -12.92
CA GLU A 58 0.57 -6.72 -12.26
C GLU A 58 2.01 -6.68 -11.78
N GLN A 59 2.94 -6.23 -12.64
CA GLN A 59 4.34 -6.04 -12.27
C GLN A 59 4.48 -5.01 -11.15
N SER A 60 3.84 -3.85 -11.29
CA SER A 60 3.88 -2.79 -10.28
C SER A 60 3.33 -3.24 -8.92
N ALA A 61 2.27 -4.05 -8.92
CA ALA A 61 1.65 -4.59 -7.71
C ALA A 61 2.57 -5.62 -7.04
N GLN A 62 3.21 -6.48 -7.82
CA GLN A 62 4.10 -7.52 -7.33
C GLN A 62 5.40 -6.93 -6.74
N GLU A 63 6.04 -6.01 -7.46
CA GLU A 63 7.29 -5.37 -7.01
C GLU A 63 7.06 -4.42 -5.83
N GLY A 64 6.03 -3.57 -5.93
CA GLY A 64 5.84 -2.47 -4.98
C GLY A 64 5.14 -2.85 -3.68
N VAL A 65 4.39 -3.96 -3.66
CA VAL A 65 3.61 -4.38 -2.48
C VAL A 65 4.14 -5.67 -1.91
N VAL A 66 4.31 -6.73 -2.71
CA VAL A 66 4.62 -8.06 -2.16
C VAL A 66 6.04 -8.11 -1.60
N ASN A 67 7.05 -7.73 -2.39
CA ASN A 67 8.45 -7.81 -1.96
C ASN A 67 8.77 -6.83 -0.82
N TRP A 68 8.29 -5.59 -0.93
CA TRP A 68 8.48 -4.56 0.08
C TRP A 68 7.81 -4.90 1.42
N LEU A 69 6.64 -5.55 1.38
CA LEU A 69 5.93 -5.96 2.60
C LEU A 69 6.56 -7.15 3.29
N ASP A 70 7.20 -8.08 2.59
CA ASP A 70 7.73 -9.29 3.23
C ASP A 70 8.81 -8.95 4.26
N GLU A 71 9.61 -7.91 4.03
CA GLU A 71 10.58 -7.38 5.00
C GLU A 71 9.92 -6.72 6.22
N ARG A 72 8.68 -6.25 6.06
CA ARG A 72 7.95 -5.39 7.01
C ARG A 72 6.81 -6.10 7.70
N ARG A 73 6.51 -7.34 7.29
CA ARG A 73 5.38 -8.14 7.78
C ARG A 73 5.45 -8.36 9.30
N SER A 74 6.66 -8.44 9.86
CA SER A 74 6.89 -8.56 11.30
C SER A 74 6.37 -7.36 12.11
N MET A 75 6.25 -6.19 11.48
CA MET A 75 5.72 -4.96 12.09
C MET A 75 4.19 -4.89 12.06
N LEU A 76 3.51 -5.79 11.34
CA LEU A 76 2.07 -5.76 11.12
C LEU A 76 1.34 -6.74 12.04
N GLN A 77 0.10 -6.39 12.36
CA GLN A 77 -0.90 -7.26 12.96
C GLN A 77 -1.68 -7.98 11.85
N GLU A 78 -2.24 -9.14 12.18
CA GLU A 78 -3.23 -9.76 11.29
C GLU A 78 -4.62 -9.13 11.53
N TYR A 79 -5.34 -8.86 10.45
CA TYR A 79 -6.74 -8.46 10.47
C TYR A 79 -7.64 -9.63 10.91
N ASP A 80 -7.47 -10.77 10.24
CA ASP A 80 -8.21 -12.01 10.46
C ASP A 80 -7.53 -13.17 9.70
N PRO A 81 -7.96 -14.44 9.88
CA PRO A 81 -7.35 -15.59 9.22
C PRO A 81 -7.37 -15.57 7.68
N VAL A 82 -8.25 -14.79 7.05
CA VAL A 82 -8.39 -14.68 5.60
C VAL A 82 -7.52 -13.55 5.06
N ASN A 83 -7.67 -12.35 5.61
CA ASN A 83 -6.97 -11.15 5.14
C ASN A 83 -5.51 -11.07 5.60
N ARG A 84 -5.16 -11.79 6.69
CA ARG A 84 -3.79 -11.82 7.23
C ARG A 84 -3.31 -10.38 7.49
N HIS A 85 -2.19 -9.94 6.91
CA HIS A 85 -1.54 -8.69 7.29
C HIS A 85 -1.98 -7.47 6.44
N THR A 86 -2.72 -7.67 5.35
CA THR A 86 -3.08 -6.60 4.41
C THR A 86 -4.44 -6.81 3.78
N ILE A 87 -5.17 -5.72 3.53
CA ILE A 87 -6.41 -5.74 2.75
C ILE A 87 -6.21 -4.85 1.51
N PRO A 88 -5.95 -5.45 0.33
CA PRO A 88 -5.89 -4.71 -0.92
C PRO A 88 -7.27 -4.57 -1.56
N LEU A 89 -7.56 -3.38 -2.08
CA LEU A 89 -8.63 -3.10 -3.01
C LEU A 89 -8.00 -2.49 -4.27
N SER A 90 -8.32 -3.01 -5.45
CA SER A 90 -7.88 -2.42 -6.70
C SER A 90 -8.97 -2.44 -7.76
N GLY A 91 -8.95 -1.45 -8.65
CA GLY A 91 -9.95 -1.32 -9.71
C GLY A 91 -9.56 -0.29 -10.75
N ASP A 92 -10.28 -0.30 -11.87
CA ASP A 92 -10.13 0.72 -12.91
C ASP A 92 -10.60 2.08 -12.38
N LEU A 93 -9.77 3.10 -12.60
CA LEU A 93 -10.14 4.47 -12.34
C LEU A 93 -11.02 4.94 -13.52
N VAL A 94 -12.28 5.22 -13.23
CA VAL A 94 -13.27 5.72 -14.20
C VAL A 94 -13.48 7.21 -13.92
N GLU A 95 -13.37 8.03 -14.96
CA GLU A 95 -13.59 9.48 -14.93
C GLU A 95 -14.96 9.86 -15.49
#